data_AF-A0A3D5SY60-F1
#
_entry.id   AF-A0A3D5SY60-F1
#
_cell.length_a   1.000
_cell.length_b   1.000
_cell.length_c   1.000
_cell.angle_alpha   90.00
_cell.angle_beta   90.00
_cell.angle_gamma   90.00
#
_symmetry.space_group_name_H-M   'P 1'
#
loop_
_entity.id
_entity.type
_entity.pdbx_description
1 polymer ?
#
loop_
_entity_poly.entity_id
_entity_poly.type
_entity_poly.pdbx_seq_one_letter_code
_entity_poly.pdbx_strand_id
1 'polypeptide(L)' 'MEAPRLISWNLTRVCNLACAHCYLDAVQRRREAQGELTTDEALRVVEEIGALAPGAMLVLTGGEP' A
#
# COMPACT_ATOMS: atom_id res chain seq x y z
N MET A 1 11.56 16.14 -14.88
CA MET A 1 10.94 14.80 -14.79
C MET A 1 9.45 15.02 -14.62
N GLU A 2 8.62 14.29 -15.35
CA GLU A 2 7.17 14.37 -15.20
C GLU A 2 6.73 13.61 -13.94
N ALA A 3 5.81 14.20 -13.18
CA ALA A 3 5.31 13.58 -11.95
C ALA A 3 4.41 12.37 -12.29
N PRO A 4 4.41 11.29 -11.48
CA PRO A 4 3.51 10.16 -11.69
C PRO A 4 2.04 10.59 -11.67
N ARG A 5 1.23 10.05 -12.60
CA ARG A 5 -0.23 10.28 -12.63
C ARG A 5 -1.02 9.23 -11.84
N LEU A 6 -0.42 8.07 -11.60
CA LEU A 6 -1.02 6.95 -10.87
C LEU A 6 0.05 6.35 -9.96
N ILE A 7 -0.30 6.15 -8.69
CA ILE A 7 0.55 5.51 -7.70
C ILE A 7 -0.28 4.38 -7.09
N SER A 8 0.21 3.14 -7.19
CA SER A 8 -0.40 1.98 -6.54
C SER A 8 0.44 1.58 -5.34
N TRP A 9 -0.14 1.61 -4.15
CA TRP A 9 0.58 1.40 -2.90
C TRP A 9 -0.01 0.24 -2.09
N ASN A 10 0.80 -0.79 -1.89
CA ASN A 10 0.51 -1.90 -0.98
C ASN A 10 0.64 -1.45 0.49
N LEU A 11 -0.48 -1.20 1.16
CA LEU A 11 -0.55 -0.80 2.56
C LEU A 11 -0.22 -1.95 3.51
N THR A 12 -0.71 -3.15 3.18
CA THR A 12 -0.49 -4.35 3.99
C THR A 12 -0.12 -5.54 3.14
N ARG A 13 0.60 -6.51 3.71
CA ARG A 13 0.80 -7.84 3.12
C ARG A 13 -0.12 -8.90 3.72
N VAL A 14 -0.98 -8.55 4.68
CA VAL A 14 -1.93 -9.48 5.28
C VAL A 14 -3.17 -9.55 4.41
N CYS A 15 -3.66 -10.77 4.17
CA CYS A 15 -4.92 -10.99 3.47
C CYS A 15 -5.76 -12.06 4.20
N ASN A 16 -7.07 -11.96 4.08
CA ASN A 16 -8.03 -12.98 4.51
C ASN A 16 -8.20 -14.13 3.49
N LEU A 17 -7.60 -14.00 2.30
CA LEU A 17 -7.64 -14.99 1.21
C LEU A 17 -6.26 -15.60 0.93
N ALA A 18 -6.23 -16.71 0.17
CA ALA A 18 -5.02 -17.38 -0.33
C ALA A 18 -5.21 -17.69 -1.81
N CYS A 19 -5.29 -16.62 -2.61
CA CYS A 19 -5.49 -16.78 -4.04
C CYS A 19 -4.22 -17.38 -4.67
N ALA A 20 -4.36 -18.48 -5.41
CA ALA A 20 -3.24 -19.14 -6.09
C ALA A 20 -2.50 -18.25 -7.12
N HIS A 21 -3.10 -17.12 -7.47
CA HIS A 21 -2.59 -16.13 -8.41
C HIS A 21 -2.29 -14.78 -7.73
N CYS A 22 -2.11 -14.74 -6.40
CA CYS A 22 -1.78 -13.52 -5.68
C CYS A 22 -0.36 -13.07 -6.00
N TYR A 23 -0.21 -11.92 -6.65
CA TYR A 23 1.12 -11.37 -6.99
C TYR A 23 1.91 -10.91 -5.76
N LEU A 24 1.21 -10.59 -4.65
CA LEU A 24 1.83 -10.13 -3.41
C LEU A 24 2.29 -11.30 -2.52
N ASP A 25 1.87 -12.54 -2.85
CA ASP A 25 1.99 -13.71 -1.97
C ASP A 25 1.57 -13.35 -0.53
N ALA A 26 0.39 -12.74 -0.43
CA ALA A 26 -0.08 -12.14 0.81
C ALA A 26 -0.20 -13.20 1.91
N VAL A 27 0.31 -12.86 3.10
CA VAL A 27 0.38 -13.79 4.23
C VAL A 27 -1.03 -14.02 4.76
N GLN A 28 -1.46 -15.28 4.80
CA GLN A 28 -2.72 -15.67 5.45
C GLN A 28 -2.64 -15.44 6.97
N ARG A 29 -3.58 -14.63 7.47
CA ARG A 29 -3.82 -14.21 8.87
C ARG A 29 -3.05 -14.94 10.00
N ARG A 30 -2.23 -14.16 10.73
CA ARG A 30 -1.98 -14.12 12.21
C ARG A 30 -0.59 -13.64 12.57
N ARG A 31 0.32 -13.53 11.60
CA ARG A 31 1.57 -12.81 11.83
C ARG A 31 1.29 -11.33 11.67
N GLU A 32 1.60 -10.55 12.70
CA GLU A 32 1.81 -9.11 12.53
C GLU A 32 2.74 -8.96 11.32
N ALA A 33 2.31 -8.21 10.33
CA ALA A 33 3.18 -7.89 9.22
C ALA A 33 4.25 -6.94 9.75
N GLN A 34 5.39 -7.54 10.07
CA GLN A 34 6.52 -6.83 10.63
C GLN A 34 7.03 -5.81 9.61
N GLY A 35 7.21 -4.57 10.07
CA GLY A 35 7.69 -3.48 9.24
C GLY A 35 6.62 -2.79 8.39
N GLU A 36 5.33 -2.99 8.68
CA GLU A 36 4.28 -2.10 8.16
C GLU A 36 4.34 -0.74 8.85
N LEU A 37 3.94 0.30 8.11
CA LEU A 37 3.86 1.65 8.65
C LEU A 37 2.71 1.74 9.66
N THR A 38 2.95 2.50 10.73
CA THR A 38 1.86 3.01 11.58
C THR A 38 0.95 3.93 10.77
N THR A 39 -0.27 4.17 11.26
CA THR A 39 -1.21 5.10 10.61
C THR A 39 -0.60 6.49 10.43
N ASP A 40 0.12 7.00 11.43
CA ASP A 40 0.75 8.32 11.35
C ASP A 40 1.87 8.38 10.31
N GLU A 41 2.67 7.31 10.20
CA GLU A 41 3.68 7.18 9.14
C GLU A 41 3.03 7.10 7.77
N ALA A 42 1.95 6.33 7.63
CA ALA A 42 1.24 6.19 6.37
C ALA A 42 0.62 7.52 5.90
N LEU A 43 0.06 8.30 6.82
CA LEU A 43 -0.47 9.64 6.52
C LEU A 43 0.65 10.59 6.05
N ARG A 44 1.84 10.53 6.66
CA ARG A 44 3.00 11.30 6.18
C ARG A 44 3.40 10.94 4.75
N VAL A 45 3.37 9.65 4.38
CA VAL A 45 3.62 9.24 2.99
C VAL A 45 2.57 9.83 2.03
N VAL A 46 1.29 9.88 2.43
CA VAL A 46 0.25 10.52 1.61
C VAL A 46 0.52 12.01 1.42
N GLU A 47 0.95 12.72 2.47
CA GLU A 47 1.35 14.13 2.37
C GLU A 47 2.54 14.34 1.42
N GLU A 48 3.57 13.50 1.52
CA GLU A 48 4.75 13.53 0.64
C GLU A 48 4.37 13.26 -0.82
N ILE A 49 3.49 12.28 -1.06
CA ILE A 49 2.94 11.99 -2.39
C ILE A 49 2.17 13.21 -2.92
N GLY A 50 1.33 13.82 -2.10
CA GLY A 50 0.56 15.01 -2.47
C GLY A 50 1.45 16.21 -2.80
N ALA A 51 2.57 16.39 -2.10
CA ALA A 51 3.55 17.44 -2.37
C ALA A 51 4.30 17.21 -3.69
N LEU A 52 4.64 15.95 -4.01
CA LEU A 52 5.38 15.58 -5.21
C LEU A 52 4.49 15.50 -6.47
N ALA A 53 3.29 14.98 -6.33
CA ALA A 53 2.36 14.69 -7.41
C ALA A 53 0.90 15.03 -7.02
N PRO A 54 0.53 16.32 -6.92
CA PRO A 54 -0.78 16.77 -6.42
C PRO A 54 -1.99 16.24 -7.20
N GLY A 55 -1.79 15.89 -8.48
CA GLY A 55 -2.83 15.35 -9.37
C GLY A 55 -2.79 13.83 -9.54
N ALA A 56 -1.96 13.11 -8.77
CA ALA A 56 -1.86 11.67 -8.87
C ALA A 56 -3.11 10.98 -8.31
N MET A 57 -3.58 9.96 -9.02
CA MET A 57 -4.52 9.00 -8.45
C MET A 57 -3.73 8.03 -7.56
N LEU A 58 -4.05 8.00 -6.27
CA LEU A 58 -3.49 7.04 -5.32
C LEU A 58 -4.44 5.85 -5.18
N VAL A 59 -3.97 4.67 -5.58
CA VAL A 59 -4.67 3.40 -5.39
C VAL A 59 -4.09 2.72 -4.17
N LEU A 60 -4.91 2.60 -3.13
CA LEU A 60 -4.58 1.83 -1.94
C LEU A 60 -4.85 0.35 -2.23
N THR A 61 -3.82 -0.48 -2.10
CA THR A 61 -3.86 -1.91 -2.36
C THR A 61 -3.05 -2.64 -1.28
N GLY A 62 -2.69 -3.90 -1.48
CA GLY A 62 -2.02 -4.72 -0.50
C GLY A 62 -2.43 -6.19 -0.64
N GLY A 63 -2.53 -6.85 0.51
CA GLY A 63 -3.28 -8.09 0.65
C GLY A 63 -4.77 -7.77 0.60
N GLU A 64 -5.39 -7.59 1.76
CA GLU A 64 -6.73 -7.01 1.90
C GLU A 64 -6.62 -5.71 2.72
N PRO A 65 -6.66 -4.52 2.08
CA PRO A 65 -6.64 -3.24 2.77
C PRO A 65 -7.93 -2.96 3.56
#